data_AF-A0A918YRC7-F1
#
_entry.id   AF-A0A918YRC7-F1
#
_cell.length_a   1.000
_cell.length_b   1.000
_cell.length_c   1.000
_cell.angle_alpha   90.00
_cell.angle_beta   90.00
_cell.angle_gamma   90.00
#
_symmetry.space_group_name_H-M   'P 1'
#
loop_
_entity.id
_entity.type
_entity.pdbx_description
1 polymer ?
#
loop_
_entity_poly.entity_id
_entity_poly.type
_entity_poly.pdbx_seq_one_letter_code
_entity_poly.pdbx_strand_id
1 'polypeptide(L)' 'MTEVPDELIKLERSAEEERAKLAGLTGDEYDAQLRHWRDASEAVQGAIAMHAEATKASRYEVEQAVKKAVRDTQEDPAVE' A
#
# COMPACT_ATOMS: atom_id res chain seq x y z
N MET A 1 8.99 17.88 -4.53
CA MET A 1 7.99 16.81 -4.40
C MET A 1 8.75 15.51 -4.58
N THR A 2 8.78 14.64 -3.58
CA THR A 2 9.38 13.31 -3.73
C THR A 2 8.51 12.55 -4.72
N GLU A 3 9.06 12.25 -5.89
CA GLU A 3 8.37 11.41 -6.88
C GLU A 3 8.21 10.02 -6.28
N VAL A 4 6.97 9.57 -6.15
CA VAL A 4 6.66 8.23 -5.63
C VAL A 4 6.80 7.25 -6.79
N PRO A 5 7.66 6.21 -6.68
CA PRO A 5 7.77 5.18 -7.70
C PRO A 5 6.43 4.46 -7.90
N ASP A 6 6.04 4.23 -9.16
CA ASP A 6 4.83 3.47 -9.50
C ASP A 6 4.78 2.08 -8.86
N GLU A 7 5.95 1.45 -8.66
CA GLU A 7 6.06 0.16 -7.99
C GLU A 7 5.62 0.23 -6.51
N LEU A 8 5.90 1.34 -5.80
CA LEU A 8 5.38 1.51 -4.42
C LEU A 8 3.86 1.69 -4.42
N ILE A 9 3.31 2.39 -5.41
CA ILE A 9 1.87 2.60 -5.56
C ILE A 9 1.17 1.27 -5.85
N LYS A 10 1.72 0.44 -6.75
CA LYS A 10 1.19 -0.90 -7.04
C LYS A 10 1.24 -1.82 -5.82
N LEU A 11 2.34 -1.81 -5.07
CA LEU A 11 2.48 -2.62 -3.85
C LEU A 11 1.46 -2.21 -2.79
N GLU A 12 1.30 -0.92 -2.51
CA GLU A 12 0.31 -0.44 -1.54
C GLU A 12 -1.12 -0.75 -2.00
N ARG A 13 -1.42 -0.61 -3.30
CA ARG A 13 -2.72 -1.00 -3.85
C ARG A 13 -3.01 -2.49 -3.63
N SER A 14 -2.06 -3.37 -3.94
CA SER A 14 -2.22 -4.81 -3.69
C SER A 14 -2.45 -5.12 -2.21
N ALA A 15 -1.75 -4.43 -1.31
CA ALA A 15 -1.97 -4.59 0.13
C ALA A 15 -3.39 -4.15 0.55
N GLU A 16 -3.89 -3.04 0.03
CA GLU A 16 -5.27 -2.60 0.31
C GLU A 16 -6.32 -3.52 -0.33
N GLU A 17 -6.05 -4.15 -1.48
CA GLU A 17 -6.90 -5.20 -2.06
C GLU A 17 -6.97 -6.45 -1.17
N GLU A 18 -5.83 -6.92 -0.65
CA GLU A 18 -5.80 -8.03 0.32
C GLU A 18 -6.51 -7.68 1.63
N ARG A 19 -6.45 -6.41 2.04
CA ARG A 19 -7.20 -5.89 3.18
C ARG A 19 -8.71 -5.89 2.91
N ALA A 20 -9.13 -5.45 1.73
CA ALA A 20 -10.53 -5.40 1.34
C ALA A 20 -11.16 -6.81 1.34
N LYS A 21 -10.41 -7.83 0.93
CA LYS A 21 -10.83 -9.25 0.98
C LYS A 21 -11.13 -9.76 2.38
N LEU A 22 -10.63 -9.13 3.45
CA LEU A 22 -10.98 -9.49 4.84
C LEU A 22 -12.46 -9.23 5.14
N ALA A 23 -13.10 -8.29 4.43
CA ALA A 23 -14.48 -7.92 4.69
C ALA A 23 -15.42 -9.12 4.44
N GLY A 24 -16.16 -9.50 5.47
CA GLY A 24 -17.10 -10.63 5.41
C GLY A 24 -16.50 -12.00 5.66
N LEU A 25 -15.17 -12.13 5.82
CA LEU A 25 -14.54 -13.38 6.23
C LEU A 25 -14.61 -13.57 7.75
N THR A 26 -14.66 -14.83 8.19
CA THR A 26 -14.61 -15.21 9.62
C THR A 26 -13.80 -16.49 9.81
N GLY A 27 -13.33 -16.74 11.04
CA GLY A 27 -12.62 -17.97 11.39
C GLY A 27 -11.33 -18.18 10.58
N ASP A 28 -11.07 -19.44 10.20
CA ASP A 28 -9.82 -19.83 9.54
C ASP A 28 -9.57 -19.11 8.20
N GLU A 29 -10.64 -18.79 7.45
CA GLU A 29 -10.56 -18.04 6.19
C GLU A 29 -10.11 -16.60 6.43
N TYR A 30 -10.63 -15.96 7.50
CA TYR A 30 -10.17 -14.64 7.92
C TYR A 30 -8.71 -14.68 8.33
N ASP A 31 -8.30 -15.67 9.12
CA ASP A 31 -6.91 -15.80 9.58
C ASP A 31 -5.94 -16.07 8.42
N ALA A 32 -6.35 -16.84 7.41
CA ALA A 32 -5.57 -17.04 6.20
C ALA A 32 -5.41 -15.74 5.40
N GLN A 33 -6.51 -15.04 5.15
CA GLN A 33 -6.49 -13.76 4.44
C GLN A 33 -5.69 -12.69 5.22
N LEU A 34 -5.75 -12.73 6.55
CA LEU A 34 -5.02 -11.81 7.42
C LEU A 34 -3.51 -12.01 7.31
N ARG A 35 -3.04 -13.26 7.13
CA ARG A 35 -1.62 -13.54 6.85
C ARG A 35 -1.20 -12.97 5.49
N HIS A 36 -2.01 -13.18 4.45
CA HIS A 36 -1.73 -12.61 3.12
C HIS A 36 -1.66 -11.07 3.15
N TRP A 37 -2.59 -10.41 3.83
CA TRP A 37 -2.55 -8.96 4.00
C TRP A 37 -1.32 -8.49 4.78
N ARG A 38 -0.91 -9.22 5.82
CA ARG A 38 0.30 -8.90 6.60
C ARG A 38 1.57 -9.01 5.77
N ASP A 39 1.71 -10.08 5.00
CA ASP A 39 2.87 -10.29 4.12
C ASP A 39 2.96 -9.17 3.06
N ALA A 40 1.82 -8.81 2.44
CA ALA A 40 1.75 -7.69 1.52
C ALA A 40 2.11 -6.36 2.20
N SER A 41 1.57 -6.10 3.39
CA SER A 41 1.86 -4.89 4.17
C SER A 41 3.33 -4.79 4.57
N GLU A 42 3.97 -5.90 4.94
CA GLU A 42 5.39 -5.94 5.26
C GLU A 42 6.25 -5.59 4.03
N ALA A 43 5.91 -6.15 2.87
CA ALA A 43 6.60 -5.86 1.61
C ALA A 43 6.52 -4.37 1.25
N VAL A 44 5.35 -3.73 1.40
CA VAL A 44 5.18 -2.28 1.21
C VAL A 44 6.10 -1.51 2.17
N GLN A 45 6.05 -1.83 3.47
CA GLN A 45 6.82 -1.10 4.47
C GLN A 45 8.33 -1.25 4.27
N GLY A 46 8.79 -2.43 3.83
CA GLY A 46 10.17 -2.67 3.43
C GLY A 46 10.58 -1.82 2.21
N ALA A 47 9.74 -1.78 1.18
CA ALA A 47 10.01 -1.00 -0.02
C ALA A 47 10.01 0.52 0.24
N ILE A 48 9.08 1.02 1.06
CA ILE A 48 9.05 2.42 1.53
C ILE A 48 10.33 2.75 2.29
N ALA A 49 10.76 1.88 3.21
CA ALA A 49 11.99 2.09 3.97
C ALA A 49 13.21 2.15 3.05
N MET A 50 13.35 1.21 2.11
CA MET A 50 14.43 1.22 1.13
C MET A 50 14.45 2.49 0.27
N HIS A 51 13.28 2.93 -0.19
CA HIS A 51 13.17 4.15 -0.98
C HIS A 51 13.54 5.39 -0.17
N ALA A 52 13.02 5.50 1.06
CA ALA A 52 13.31 6.61 1.95
C ALA A 52 14.81 6.73 2.25
N GLU A 53 15.50 5.62 2.50
CA GLU A 53 16.95 5.59 2.69
C GLU A 53 17.69 6.01 1.42
N ALA A 54 17.29 5.49 0.25
CA ALA A 54 17.91 5.82 -1.03
C ALA A 54 17.78 7.30 -1.40
N THR A 55 16.63 7.92 -1.09
CA THR A 55 16.35 9.33 -1.37
C THR A 55 16.69 10.27 -0.22
N LYS A 56 17.15 9.73 0.92
CA LYS A 56 17.33 10.46 2.20
C LYS A 56 16.09 11.24 2.61
N ALA A 57 14.91 10.70 2.29
CA ALA A 57 13.62 11.28 2.65
C ALA A 57 13.13 10.68 3.97
N SER A 58 12.18 11.35 4.61
CA SER A 58 11.49 10.76 5.75
C SER A 58 10.62 9.58 5.29
N ARG A 59 10.80 8.41 5.92
CA ARG A 59 9.93 7.24 5.70
C ARG A 59 8.44 7.59 5.80
N TYR A 60 8.09 8.44 6.78
CA TYR A 60 6.73 8.90 6.98
C TYR A 60 6.20 9.72 5.79
N GLU A 61 7.02 10.63 5.25
CA GLU A 61 6.61 11.43 4.08
C GLU A 61 6.42 10.57 2.84
N VAL A 62 7.32 9.60 2.62
CA VAL A 62 7.18 8.63 1.51
C VAL A 62 5.90 7.82 1.68
N GLU A 63 5.62 7.31 2.88
CA GLU A 63 4.39 6.55 3.14
C GLU A 63 3.12 7.38 2.90
N GLN A 64 3.07 8.63 3.37
CA GLN A 64 1.93 9.51 3.12
C GLN A 64 1.76 9.81 1.63
N ALA A 65 2.86 10.00 0.90
CA ALA A 65 2.82 10.25 -0.54
C ALA A 65 2.31 9.02 -1.31
N VAL A 66 2.76 7.81 -0.94
CA VAL A 66 2.26 6.53 -1.50
C VAL A 66 0.77 6.37 -1.25
N LYS A 67 0.32 6.54 0.00
CA LYS A 67 -1.11 6.43 0.36
C LYS A 67 -1.97 7.44 -0.36
N LYS A 68 -1.47 8.67 -0.52
CA LYS A 68 -2.15 9.70 -1.30
C LYS A 68 -2.26 9.29 -2.78
N ALA A 69 -1.16 8.87 -3.41
CA ALA A 69 -1.17 8.46 -4.81
C ALA A 69 -2.09 7.25 -5.06
N VAL A 70 -2.18 6.30 -4.13
CA VAL A 70 -3.12 5.19 -4.19
C VAL A 70 -4.57 5.65 -4.11
N ARG A 71 -4.88 6.69 -3.32
CA ARG A 71 -6.22 7.30 -3.28
C ARG A 71 -6.52 8.07 -4.56
N ASP A 72 -5.60 8.92 -5.00
CA ASP A 72 -5.75 9.70 -6.23
C ASP A 72 -5.97 8.79 -7.45
N THR A 73 -5.32 7.62 -7.51
CA THR A 73 -5.53 6.63 -8.58
C THR A 73 -6.78 5.76 -8.44
N GLN A 74 -7.41 5.73 -7.26
CA GLN A 74 -8.70 5.05 -7.03
C GLN A 74 -9.89 6.01 -7.15
N GLU A 75 -9.68 7.30 -6.84
CA GLU A 75 -10.64 8.40 -6.98
C GLU A 75 -10.74 8.91 -8.43
N ASP A 76 -9.91 8.43 -9.35
CA ASP A 76 -10.00 8.74 -10.78
C ASP A 76 -10.71 7.62 -11.59
N PRO A 77 -12.04 7.51 -11.53
CA PRO A 77 -12.85 6.99 -12.61
C PRO A 77 -13.54 8.17 -13.31
N ALA A 78 -12.76 9.04 -13.98
CA ALA A 78 -13.24 10.19 -14.72
C ALA A 78 -13.92 11.30 -13.88
N VAL A 79 -13.40 12.51 -14.04
CA VAL A 79 -14.19 13.72 -13.94
C VAL A 79 -15.39 13.59 -14.90
N GLU A 80 -16.61 13.59 -14.38
CA GLU A 80 -17.81 14.02 -15.12
C GLU A 80 -18.43 15.21 -14.39
#